data_AF-A0A239KV56-F1
#
_entry.id   AF-A0A239KV56-F1
#
_cell.length_a   1.000
_cell.length_b   1.000
_cell.length_c   1.000
_cell.angle_alpha   90.00
_cell.angle_beta   90.00
_cell.angle_gamma   90.00
#
_symmetry.space_group_name_H-M   'P 1'
#
loop_
_entity.id
_entity.type
_entity.pdbx_description
1 polymer ?
#
loop_
_entity_poly.entity_id
_entity_poly.type
_entity_poly.pdbx_seq_one_letter_code
_entity_poly.pdbx_strand_id
1 'polypeptide(L)' 'MKPRSSNAKSTAELVIKDIRRKTRRHFSVEDKIRIVLDGLRGDDSIAELCRREEIAQSLY' A
#
# COMPACT_ATOMS: atom_id res chain seq x y z
N MET A 1 -11.89 -10.98 42.22
CA MET A 1 -10.55 -10.93 41.60
C MET A 1 -10.66 -10.93 40.09
N LYS A 2 -10.04 -9.96 39.41
CA LYS A 2 -9.41 -10.16 38.09
C LYS A 2 -8.38 -9.03 37.91
N PRO A 3 -7.06 -9.29 37.92
CA PRO A 3 -6.10 -8.25 37.60
C PRO A 3 -6.34 -7.85 36.14
N ARG A 4 -6.54 -6.55 35.88
CA ARG A 4 -6.58 -6.04 34.51
C ARG A 4 -5.24 -6.38 33.89
N SER A 5 -5.25 -7.30 32.92
CA SER A 5 -4.09 -7.67 32.13
C SER A 5 -3.46 -6.38 31.63
N SER A 6 -2.26 -6.12 32.13
CA SER A 6 -1.37 -5.08 31.66
C SER A 6 -1.24 -5.18 30.15
N ASN A 7 -1.47 -4.07 29.44
CA ASN A 7 -1.21 -3.89 28.02
C ASN A 7 -0.03 -4.77 27.56
N ALA A 8 -0.33 -5.89 26.91
CA ALA A 8 0.69 -6.70 26.27
C ALA A 8 1.26 -5.84 25.15
N LYS A 9 2.48 -5.33 25.35
CA LYS A 9 3.21 -4.60 24.31
C LYS A 9 3.23 -5.50 23.07
N SER A 10 2.69 -5.03 21.96
CA SER A 10 2.74 -5.76 20.69
C SER A 10 4.19 -6.11 20.35
N THR A 11 4.43 -7.31 19.84
CA THR A 11 5.78 -7.71 19.41
C THR A 11 6.34 -6.72 18.39
N ALA A 12 7.66 -6.56 18.35
CA ALA A 12 8.31 -5.64 17.40
C ALA A 12 7.88 -5.91 15.95
N GLU A 13 7.70 -7.18 15.59
CA GLU A 13 7.20 -7.60 14.27
C GLU A 13 5.80 -7.07 13.95
N LEU A 14 4.88 -7.12 14.91
CA LEU A 14 3.52 -6.60 14.75
C LEU A 14 3.55 -5.07 14.57
N VAL A 15 4.39 -4.38 15.34
CA VAL A 15 4.57 -2.92 15.21
C VAL A 15 5.09 -2.55 13.82
N ILE A 16 6.13 -3.25 13.33
CA ILE A 16 6.68 -3.01 11.99
C ILE A 16 5.64 -3.27 10.91
N LYS A 17 4.87 -4.35 11.02
CA LYS A 17 3.79 -4.68 10.07
C LYS A 17 2.72 -3.58 10.04
N ASP A 18 2.35 -3.06 11.21
CA ASP A 18 1.35 -2.00 11.31
C ASP A 18 1.88 -0.66 10.77
N ILE A 19 3.14 -0.32 11.02
CA ILE A 19 3.80 0.84 10.41
C ILE A 19 3.72 0.72 8.89
N ARG A 20 4.20 -0.39 8.31
CA ARG A 20 4.18 -0.62 6.86
C ARG A 20 2.77 -0.55 6.26
N ARG A 21 1.74 -0.98 7.00
CA ARG A 21 0.34 -0.88 6.57
C ARG A 21 -0.13 0.57 6.59
N LYS A 22 0.14 1.31 7.66
CA LYS A 22 -0.29 2.70 7.84
C LYS A 22 0.45 3.69 6.95
N THR A 23 1.71 3.42 6.64
CA THR A 23 2.53 4.26 5.74
C THR A 23 2.48 3.79 4.28
N ARG A 24 1.57 2.87 3.93
CA ARG A 24 1.39 2.44 2.54
C ARG A 24 0.93 3.65 1.71
N ARG A 25 1.50 3.81 0.51
CA ARG A 25 1.08 4.86 -0.43
C ARG A 25 -0.41 4.72 -0.73
N HIS A 26 -1.14 5.82 -0.58
CA HIS A 26 -2.55 5.92 -0.92
C HIS A 26 -2.67 6.67 -2.24
N PHE A 27 -3.41 6.10 -3.18
CA PHE A 27 -3.74 6.74 -4.45
C PHE A 27 -5.11 7.40 -4.31
N SER A 28 -5.17 8.70 -4.64
CA SER A 28 -6.45 9.39 -4.77
C SER A 28 -7.26 8.78 -5.94
N VAL A 29 -8.55 9.10 -6.02
CA VAL A 29 -9.37 8.68 -7.16
C VAL A 29 -8.83 9.25 -8.47
N GLU A 30 -8.36 10.50 -8.44
CA GLU A 30 -7.75 11.18 -9.58
C GLU A 30 -6.47 10.48 -10.05
N ASP A 31 -5.59 10.11 -9.11
CA ASP A 31 -4.37 9.35 -9.44
C ASP A 31 -4.70 8.02 -10.08
N LYS A 32 -5.67 7.29 -9.53
CA LYS A 32 -6.10 5.99 -10.07
C LYS A 32 -6.62 6.15 -11.50
N ILE A 33 -7.44 7.16 -11.76
CA ILE A 33 -7.96 7.42 -13.11
C ILE A 33 -6.82 7.73 -14.07
N ARG A 34 -5.89 8.62 -13.69
CA ARG A 34 -4.73 8.98 -14.51
C ARG A 34 -3.89 7.74 -14.87
N ILE A 35 -3.56 6.92 -13.86
CA ILE A 35 -2.74 5.72 -14.04
C ILE A 35 -3.42 4.72 -14.99
N VAL A 36 -4.73 4.49 -14.85
CA VAL A 36 -5.46 3.58 -15.74
C VAL A 36 -5.49 4.11 -17.17
N LEU A 37 -5.71 5.43 -17.35
CA LEU A 37 -5.70 6.04 -18.68
C LEU A 37 -4.33 5.95 -19.34
N ASP A 38 -3.24 6.20 -18.61
CA ASP A 38 -1.86 6.03 -19.10
C ASP A 38 -1.62 4.59 -19.58
N GLY A 39 -2.06 3.58 -18.81
CA GLY A 39 -1.91 2.18 -19.20
C GLY A 39 -2.77 1.76 -20.38
N LEU A 40 -3.97 2.34 -20.54
CA LEU A 40 -4.81 2.12 -21.72
C LEU A 40 -4.25 2.79 -22.98
N ARG A 41 -3.48 3.87 -22.83
CA ARG A 41 -2.78 4.52 -23.94
C ARG A 41 -1.72 3.62 -24.56
N GLY A 42 -1.08 2.79 -23.74
CA GLY A 42 -0.16 1.74 -24.19
C GLY A 42 1.22 2.25 -24.63
N ASP A 43 1.61 3.46 -24.21
CA ASP A 43 2.93 4.04 -24.50
C ASP A 43 4.05 3.28 -23.78
N ASP A 44 3.81 2.90 -22.52
CA ASP A 44 4.68 2.07 -21.69
C ASP A 44 4.02 0.71 -21.46
N SER A 45 4.82 -0.34 -21.20
CA SER A 45 4.23 -1.59 -20.69
C SER A 45 3.60 -1.37 -19.30
N ILE A 46 2.53 -2.11 -18.98
CA ILE A 46 1.91 -2.06 -17.63
C ILE A 46 2.95 -2.29 -16.53
N ALA A 47 3.96 -3.12 -16.80
CA ALA A 47 5.05 -3.39 -15.89
C ALA A 47 5.93 -2.17 -15.60
N GLU A 48 6.24 -1.35 -16.61
CA GLU A 48 7.00 -0.10 -16.48
C GLU A 48 6.19 0.98 -15.78
N LEU A 49 4.92 1.13 -16.16
CA LEU A 49 3.99 2.06 -15.52
C LEU A 49 3.85 1.77 -14.01
N CYS A 50 3.66 0.50 -13.64
CA CYS A 50 3.59 0.08 -12.24
C CYS A 50 4.87 0.40 -11.46
N ARG A 51 6.05 0.23 -12.07
CA ARG A 51 7.34 0.57 -11.42
C ARG A 51 7.46 2.09 -11.21
N ARG A 52 7.09 2.88 -12.21
CA ARG A 52 7.13 4.36 -12.15
C ARG A 52 6.18 4.93 -11.10
N GLU A 53 4.99 4.34 -10.98
CA GLU A 53 3.95 4.79 -10.05
C GLU A 53 4.03 4.13 -8.66
N GLU A 54 5.03 3.27 -8.43
CA GLU A 54 5.24 2.48 -7.21
C GLU A 54 4.04 1.59 -6.83
N ILE A 55 3.41 1.01 -7.84
CA ILE A 55 2.28 0.10 -7.70
C ILE A 55 2.78 -1.34 -7.83
N ALA A 56 2.38 -2.22 -6.93
CA ALA A 56 2.59 -3.64 -7.13
C ALA A 56 1.76 -4.08 -8.34
N GLN A 57 2.35 -4.77 -9.32
CA GLN A 57 1.64 -5.19 -10.53
C GLN A 57 0.39 -6.03 -10.25
N SER A 58 0.32 -6.73 -9.12
CA SER A 58 -0.87 -7.48 -8.69
C SER A 58 -2.04 -6.60 -8.21
N LEU A 59 -1.81 -5.30 -8.02
CA LEU A 59 -2.79 -4.29 -7.60
C LEU A 59 -3.20 -3.34 -8.73
N TYR A 60 -2.54 -3.43 -9.89
CA TYR A 60 -2.97 -2.76 -11.11
C TYR A 60 -4.17 -3.52 -11.70
#